data_AF-A0A101G5B6-F1
#
_entry.id   AF-A0A101G5B6-F1
#
_cell.length_a   1.000
_cell.length_b   1.000
_cell.length_c   1.000
_cell.angle_alpha   90.00
_cell.angle_beta   90.00
_cell.angle_gamma   90.00
#
_symmetry.space_group_name_H-M   'P 1'
#
loop_
_entity.id
_entity.type
_entity.pdbx_description
1 polymer ?
#
loop_
_entity_poly.entity_id
_entity_poly.type
_entity_poly.pdbx_seq_one_letter_code
_entity_poly.pdbx_strand_id
1 'polypeptide(L)' 'MRDIFLEGEKVILTPMEEEDAEFIRKMENDPEVRYALFLYKPLTRESAEKQVREMISSHDIFMFM' A
#
# COMPACT_ATOMS: atom_id res chain seq x y z
N MET A 1 -18.60 -5.44 -2.34
CA MET A 1 -17.96 -5.56 -1.01
C MET A 1 -16.76 -6.45 -1.25
N ARG A 2 -15.55 -6.00 -0.91
CA ARG A 2 -14.32 -6.77 -1.18
C ARG A 2 -14.30 -8.06 -0.38
N ASP A 3 -13.57 -9.05 -0.88
CA ASP A 3 -13.40 -10.32 -0.17
C ASP A 3 -12.68 -10.08 1.16
N ILE A 4 -13.22 -10.65 2.22
CA ILE A 4 -12.65 -10.54 3.56
C ILE A 4 -11.49 -11.53 3.67
N PHE A 5 -10.30 -11.02 3.97
CA PHE A 5 -9.14 -11.86 4.26
C PHE A 5 -9.06 -12.17 5.76
N LEU A 6 -9.23 -11.15 6.61
CA LEU A 6 -9.22 -11.29 8.06
C LEU A 6 -10.20 -10.30 8.70
N GLU A 7 -11.07 -10.81 9.56
CA GLU A 7 -11.99 -10.00 10.35
C GLU A 7 -11.49 -9.87 11.79
N GLY A 8 -11.30 -8.64 12.24
CA GLY A 8 -10.99 -8.32 13.64
C GLY A 8 -12.09 -7.49 14.29
N GLU A 9 -12.02 -7.30 15.60
CA GLU A 9 -13.06 -6.60 16.38
C GLU A 9 -13.30 -5.14 15.93
N LYS A 10 -12.31 -4.49 15.32
CA LYS A 10 -12.38 -3.07 14.90
C LYS A 10 -12.00 -2.83 13.44
N VAL A 11 -11.35 -3.79 12.80
CA VAL A 11 -10.78 -3.63 11.46
C VAL A 11 -10.99 -4.91 10.66
N ILE A 12 -11.30 -4.75 9.37
CA ILE A 12 -11.38 -5.82 8.40
C ILE A 12 -10.22 -5.63 7.44
N LEU A 13 -9.39 -6.66 7.28
CA LEU A 13 -8.38 -6.71 6.25
C LEU A 13 -8.97 -7.39 5.02
N THR A 14 -8.82 -6.74 3.88
CA THR A 14 -9.15 -7.27 2.56
C THR A 14 -7.86 -7.41 1.76
N PRO A 15 -7.80 -8.31 0.75
CA PRO A 15 -6.69 -8.30 -0.19
C PRO A 15 -6.53 -6.91 -0.82
N MET A 16 -5.27 -6.55 -1.11
CA MET A 16 -4.95 -5.30 -1.80
C MET A 16 -5.35 -5.40 -3.26
N GLU A 17 -5.96 -4.34 -3.79
CA GLU A 17 -6.36 -4.22 -5.20
C GLU A 17 -5.70 -3.00 -5.85
N GLU A 18 -5.73 -2.90 -7.18
CA GLU A 18 -5.06 -1.80 -7.90
C GLU A 18 -5.60 -0.41 -7.52
N GLU A 19 -6.89 -0.32 -7.14
CA GLU A 19 -7.54 0.92 -6.72
C GLU A 19 -6.96 1.48 -5.41
N ASP A 20 -6.26 0.65 -4.63
CA ASP A 20 -5.62 1.06 -3.38
C ASP A 20 -4.35 1.89 -3.61
N ALA A 21 -3.85 1.96 -4.85
CA ALA A 21 -2.68 2.77 -5.22
C ALA A 21 -2.84 4.24 -4.83
N GLU A 22 -4.03 4.82 -4.92
CA GLU A 22 -4.26 6.21 -4.52
C GLU A 22 -4.19 6.40 -3.00
N PHE A 23 -4.63 5.40 -2.22
CA PHE A 23 -4.52 5.41 -0.76
C PHE A 23 -3.05 5.32 -0.34
N ILE A 24 -2.30 4.38 -0.91
CA ILE A 24 -0.85 4.22 -0.69
C ILE A 24 -0.11 5.51 -1.05
N ARG A 25 -0.39 6.08 -2.24
CA ARG A 25 0.23 7.32 -2.68
C ARG A 25 -0.02 8.48 -1.72
N LYS A 26 -1.24 8.61 -1.19
CA LYS A 26 -1.56 9.66 -0.22
C LYS A 26 -0.82 9.44 1.09
N MET A 27 -0.88 8.23 1.64
CA MET A 27 -0.23 7.87 2.90
C MET A 27 1.29 8.06 2.82
N GLU A 28 1.93 7.50 1.80
CA GLU A 28 3.38 7.61 1.66
C GLU A 28 3.82 9.04 1.36
N ASN A 29 2.96 9.88 0.75
CA ASN A 29 3.24 11.30 0.53
C ASN A 29 2.95 12.22 1.72
N ASP A 30 2.28 11.72 2.75
CA ASP A 30 2.05 12.48 3.97
C ASP A 30 3.41 12.77 4.64
N PRO A 31 3.75 14.04 4.94
CA PRO A 31 5.01 14.40 5.57
C PRO A 31 5.26 13.69 6.90
N GLU A 32 4.22 13.46 7.71
CA GLU A 32 4.34 12.81 9.01
C GLU A 32 4.66 11.32 8.85
N VAL A 33 3.99 10.66 7.90
CA VAL A 33 4.17 9.24 7.65
C VAL A 33 5.49 8.95 6.93
N ARG A 34 5.78 9.73 5.88
CA ARG A 34 7.02 9.62 5.11
C ARG A 34 8.26 9.70 5.97
N TYR A 35 8.29 10.66 6.89
CA TYR A 35 9.43 10.83 7.80
C TYR A 35 9.58 9.63 8.72
N ALA A 36 8.48 9.14 9.30
CA ALA A 36 8.48 7.98 10.20
C ALA A 36 8.88 6.68 9.50
N LEU A 37 8.57 6.53 8.21
CA LEU A 37 8.86 5.34 7.40
C LEU A 37 10.13 5.48 6.54
N PHE A 38 10.93 6.54 6.74
CA PHE A 38 12.16 6.79 5.98
C PHE A 38 11.97 6.80 4.44
N LEU A 39 10.83 7.28 3.94
CA LEU A 39 10.52 7.29 2.51
C LEU A 39 11.14 8.53 1.82
N TYR A 40 12.31 8.40 1.24
CA TYR A 40 13.10 9.56 0.78
C TYR A 40 12.56 10.28 -0.47
N LYS A 41 11.64 9.66 -1.22
CA LYS A 41 11.14 10.21 -2.49
C LYS A 41 9.62 10.29 -2.52
N PRO A 42 9.05 11.39 -3.06
CA PRO A 42 7.62 11.47 -3.31
C PRO A 42 7.19 10.40 -4.32
N LEU A 43 6.03 9.81 -4.08
CA LEU A 43 5.46 8.79 -4.93
C LEU A 43 4.52 9.45 -5.95
N THR A 44 4.84 9.31 -7.23
CA THR A 44 3.94 9.75 -8.30
C THR A 44 2.77 8.78 -8.44
N ARG A 45 1.70 9.18 -9.14
CA ARG A 45 0.57 8.28 -9.43
C ARG A 45 1.01 7.03 -10.19
N GLU A 46 1.78 7.19 -11.25
CA GLU A 46 2.28 6.08 -12.07
C GLU A 46 3.17 5.13 -11.24
N SER A 47 4.03 5.69 -10.39
CA SER A 47 4.88 4.90 -9.49
C SER A 47 4.07 4.10 -8.47
N ALA A 48 3.01 4.69 -7.90
CA ALA A 48 2.13 4.01 -6.94
C ALA A 48 1.35 2.86 -7.59
N GLU A 49 0.77 3.10 -8.76
CA GLU A 49 0.08 2.07 -9.54
C GLU A 49 1.03 0.91 -9.90
N LYS A 50 2.26 1.24 -10.29
CA LYS A 50 3.28 0.23 -10.57
C LYS A 50 3.63 -0.58 -9.32
N GLN A 51 3.89 0.09 -8.20
CA GLN A 51 4.24 -0.55 -6.92
C GLN A 51 3.14 -1.51 -6.45
N VAL A 52 1.87 -1.10 -6.49
CA VAL A 52 0.75 -1.96 -6.11
C VAL A 52 0.63 -3.18 -7.03
N ARG A 53 0.76 -3.01 -8.35
CA ARG A 53 0.78 -4.16 -9.27
C ARG A 53 1.93 -5.13 -8.99
N GLU A 54 3.11 -4.61 -8.68
CA GLU A 54 4.27 -5.42 -8.30
C GLU A 54 4.01 -6.18 -6.98
N MET A 55 3.40 -5.52 -5.99
CA MET A 55 3.05 -6.15 -4.71
C MET A 55 2.01 -7.26 -4.87
N ILE A 56 0.95 -7.03 -5.65
CA ILE A 56 -0.11 -8.01 -5.92
C ILE A 56 0.44 -9.23 -6.68
N SER A 57 1.38 -9.01 -7.61
CA SER A 57 1.96 -10.08 -8.43
C SER A 57 3.13 -10.81 -7.76
N SER A 58 3.76 -10.22 -6.74
CA SER A 58 4.87 -10.85 -6.03
C SER A 58 4.39 -12.02 -5.17
N HIS A 59 5.05 -13.17 -5.30
CA HIS A 59 4.88 -14.30 -4.38
C HIS A 59 5.77 -14.17 -3.12
N ASP A 60 6.67 -13.18 -3.09
CA ASP A 60 7.61 -12.93 -2.00
C ASP A 60 7.25 -11.64 -1.26
N ILE A 61 6.68 -11.79 -0.06
CA ILE A 61 6.16 -10.70 0.79
C ILE A 61 7.30 -9.88 1.44
N PHE A 62 8.57 -10.25 1.24
CA PHE A 62 9.72 -9.70 2.00
C PHE A 62 10.38 -8.44 1.41
N MET A 63 9.71 -7.66 0.55
CA MET A 63 10.28 -6.43 -0.04
C MET A 63 9.99 -5.13 0.75
N PHE A 64 10.00 -5.19 2.08
CA PHE A 64 9.82 -3.99 2.94
C PHE A 64 11.00 -3.71 3.89
N MET A 65 12.19 -4.23 3.58
CA MET A 65 13.45 -3.85 4.24
C MET A 65 14.41 -3.16 3.28
#